data_AF-A0A973Z2K6-F1
#
_entry.id   AF-A0A973Z2K6-F1
#
_cell.length_a   1.000
_cell.length_b   1.000
_cell.length_c   1.000
_cell.angle_alpha   90.00
_cell.angle_beta   90.00
_cell.angle_gamma   90.00
#
_symmetry.space_group_name_H-M   'P 1'
#
loop_
_entity.id
_entity.type
_entity.pdbx_description
1 polymer ?
#
loop_
_entity_poly.entity_id
_entity_poly.type
_entity_poly.pdbx_seq_one_letter_code
_entity_poly.pdbx_strand_id
1 'polypeptide(L)'
;MASQTLNIRKPDDWHVHLRDGEMLKRVAPHTARQFARAIVMPNLVPPVTSVDAARDYRRRILEVTAPGFTPLMTCYLTDQTDPDEITRGFDEGVWVSAKLYPAGATTNSGSGVTNIANIYPALQRMEQIGMVFCVHGEVTDPAIDVFDREKIFIATILTRVVRDFPALKVALEHITTKEAADFVRHNPTVGATVTPQHLIINRNAMFAGGLRPHAYCLPVAKREEHRLAIRSIATSGLPNVFLGTDSAPHTREAKESSCGCAGIFNAPFALETYAQVFEEEDALERFEGFASVNGARFYGLPLNEETVTLERAEVVVPDEIDGVVPFQAGETLRWRVVD
;
A
#
# COMPACT_ATOMS: atom_id res chain seq x y z
N MET A 1 -24.55 23.70 -16.00
CA MET A 1 -24.50 23.26 -14.59
C MET A 1 -23.02 23.29 -14.20
N ALA A 2 -22.67 23.88 -13.06
CA ALA A 2 -21.25 23.93 -12.64
C ALA A 2 -20.73 22.49 -12.45
N SER A 3 -19.54 22.19 -12.97
CA SER A 3 -18.88 20.90 -12.76
C SER A 3 -18.64 20.70 -11.25
N GLN A 4 -19.01 19.53 -10.72
CA GLN A 4 -18.73 19.20 -9.32
C GLN A 4 -17.22 19.04 -9.16
N THR A 5 -16.63 19.73 -8.19
CA THR A 5 -15.20 19.67 -7.89
C THR A 5 -14.98 19.25 -6.44
N LEU A 6 -13.86 18.57 -6.21
CA LEU A 6 -13.40 18.11 -4.91
C LEU A 6 -11.96 18.62 -4.72
N ASN A 7 -11.81 19.65 -3.89
CA ASN A 7 -10.50 20.18 -3.53
C ASN A 7 -10.07 19.60 -2.19
N ILE A 8 -8.92 18.93 -2.16
CA ILE A 8 -8.36 18.31 -0.96
C ILE A 8 -6.90 18.72 -0.80
N ARG A 9 -6.39 18.68 0.42
CA ARG A 9 -4.94 18.68 0.66
C ARG A 9 -4.27 17.63 -0.23
N LYS A 10 -3.10 17.97 -0.79
CA LYS A 10 -2.34 17.06 -1.63
C LYS A 10 -2.09 15.77 -0.85
N PRO A 11 -2.51 14.61 -1.37
CA PRO A 11 -2.50 13.36 -0.62
C PRO A 11 -1.09 12.77 -0.56
N ASP A 12 -0.97 11.69 0.22
CA ASP A 12 0.22 10.85 0.29
C ASP A 12 -0.15 9.39 0.03
N ASP A 13 0.76 8.62 -0.57
CA ASP A 13 0.56 7.19 -0.78
C ASP A 13 1.32 6.38 0.27
N TRP A 14 0.61 5.83 1.25
CA TRP A 14 1.22 5.11 2.37
C TRP A 14 1.65 3.67 2.02
N HIS A 15 1.57 3.25 0.75
CA HIS A 15 2.09 1.95 0.30
C HIS A 15 2.34 1.93 -1.23
N VAL A 16 3.60 2.01 -1.67
CA VAL A 16 3.93 1.94 -3.12
C VAL A 16 5.15 1.08 -3.44
N HIS A 17 5.13 0.40 -4.59
CA HIS A 17 6.29 -0.27 -5.16
C HIS A 17 6.79 0.45 -6.41
N LEU A 18 7.88 1.20 -6.28
CA LEU A 18 8.47 1.94 -7.41
C LEU A 18 9.45 1.12 -8.25
N ARG A 19 9.83 -0.09 -7.80
CA ARG A 19 10.82 -0.97 -8.45
C ARG A 19 12.17 -0.25 -8.60
N ASP A 20 12.97 -0.61 -9.60
CA ASP A 20 14.25 0.05 -9.88
C ASP A 20 14.52 0.10 -11.40
N GLY A 21 15.59 0.80 -11.80
CA GLY A 21 16.05 0.86 -13.18
C GLY A 21 15.02 1.41 -14.15
N GLU A 22 14.84 0.75 -15.29
CA GLU A 22 13.91 1.19 -16.34
C GLU A 22 12.44 1.17 -15.87
N MET A 23 12.06 0.22 -15.00
CA MET A 23 10.71 0.21 -14.45
C MET A 23 10.47 1.42 -13.55
N LEU A 24 11.45 1.78 -12.72
CA LEU A 24 11.37 2.97 -11.86
C LEU A 24 11.14 4.26 -12.67
N LYS A 25 11.88 4.44 -13.76
CA LYS A 25 11.72 5.59 -14.68
C LYS A 25 10.32 5.70 -15.27
N ARG A 26 9.69 4.56 -15.56
CA ARG A 26 8.34 4.50 -16.15
C ARG A 26 7.25 4.80 -15.11
N VAL A 27 7.38 4.27 -13.90
CA VAL A 27 6.24 4.21 -12.96
C VAL A 27 6.26 5.30 -11.89
N ALA A 28 7.44 5.74 -11.44
CA ALA A 28 7.54 6.74 -10.37
C ALA A 28 6.95 8.12 -10.70
N PRO A 29 7.03 8.63 -11.95
CA PRO A 29 6.37 9.89 -12.32
C PRO A 29 4.86 9.89 -12.06
N HIS A 30 4.17 8.75 -12.21
CA HIS A 30 2.73 8.65 -11.97
C HIS A 30 2.38 8.83 -10.50
N THR A 31 3.15 8.25 -9.59
CA THR A 31 3.00 8.48 -8.14
C THR A 31 3.32 9.94 -7.79
N ALA A 32 4.43 10.48 -8.29
CA ALA A 32 4.86 11.86 -7.99
C ALA A 32 3.89 12.93 -8.53
N ARG A 33 3.12 12.64 -9.59
CA ARG A 33 2.05 13.51 -10.08
C ARG A 33 0.91 13.65 -9.07
N GLN A 34 0.50 12.54 -8.44
CA GLN A 34 -0.70 12.50 -7.60
C GLN A 34 -0.41 12.80 -6.12
N PHE A 35 0.75 12.40 -5.62
CA PHE A 35 1.04 12.37 -4.19
C PHE A 35 2.25 13.26 -3.85
N ALA A 36 2.20 13.92 -2.68
CA ALA A 36 3.35 14.69 -2.19
C ALA A 36 4.44 13.78 -1.63
N ARG A 37 4.04 12.71 -0.93
CA ARG A 37 4.94 11.72 -0.32
C ARG A 37 4.45 10.31 -0.61
N ALA A 38 5.36 9.34 -0.55
CA ALA A 38 4.98 7.95 -0.57
C ALA A 38 5.87 7.07 0.30
N ILE A 39 5.30 6.10 1.01
CA ILE A 39 6.03 5.04 1.70
C ILE A 39 6.50 4.03 0.65
N VAL A 40 7.79 4.08 0.32
CA VAL A 40 8.39 3.26 -0.72
C VAL A 40 8.78 1.90 -0.13
N MET A 41 8.14 0.85 -0.63
CA MET A 41 8.36 -0.51 -0.15
C MET A 41 9.75 -1.07 -0.54
N PRO A 42 10.37 -1.92 0.29
CA PRO A 42 11.80 -2.20 0.21
C PRO A 42 12.15 -3.54 -0.45
N ASN A 43 11.19 -4.23 -1.06
CA ASN A 43 11.33 -5.57 -1.66
C ASN A 43 11.97 -5.53 -3.07
N LEU A 44 13.06 -4.78 -3.21
CA LEU A 44 13.95 -4.89 -4.38
C LEU A 44 14.68 -6.24 -4.39
N VAL A 45 15.47 -6.49 -5.44
CA VAL A 45 16.37 -7.64 -5.51
C VAL A 45 17.79 -7.12 -5.71
N PRO A 46 18.68 -7.19 -4.69
CA PRO A 46 18.41 -7.61 -3.30
C PRO A 46 17.48 -6.64 -2.54
N PRO A 47 16.85 -7.08 -1.43
CA PRO A 47 15.99 -6.22 -0.62
C PRO A 47 16.79 -5.09 0.03
N VAL A 48 16.11 -3.98 0.33
CA VAL A 48 16.71 -2.80 0.97
C VAL A 48 16.72 -3.00 2.48
N THR A 49 17.85 -3.47 3.02
CA THR A 49 18.02 -3.81 4.45
C THR A 49 19.01 -2.90 5.19
N SER A 50 19.65 -1.95 4.51
CA SER A 50 20.65 -1.05 5.11
C SER A 50 20.44 0.42 4.73
N VAL A 51 20.89 1.30 5.61
CA VAL A 51 20.79 2.76 5.49
C VAL A 51 21.39 3.25 4.18
N ASP A 52 22.55 2.72 3.80
CA ASP A 52 23.26 3.13 2.59
C ASP A 52 22.49 2.70 1.33
N ALA A 53 21.96 1.48 1.31
CA ALA A 53 21.13 1.00 0.20
C ALA A 53 19.87 1.86 0.00
N ALA A 54 19.26 2.31 1.10
CA ALA A 54 18.09 3.19 1.02
C ALA A 54 18.42 4.61 0.59
N ARG A 55 19.56 5.16 1.02
CA ARG A 55 20.04 6.45 0.51
C ARG A 55 20.27 6.41 -1.00
N ASP A 56 20.91 5.36 -1.48
CA ASP A 56 21.13 5.17 -2.91
C ASP A 56 19.82 4.98 -3.68
N TYR A 57 18.89 4.19 -3.14
CA TYR A 57 17.59 4.00 -3.78
C TYR A 57 16.77 5.29 -3.80
N ARG A 58 16.74 6.05 -2.68
CA ARG A 58 16.11 7.36 -2.59
C ARG A 58 16.64 8.32 -3.65
N ARG A 59 17.96 8.36 -3.84
CA ARG A 59 18.61 9.17 -4.87
C ARG A 59 18.12 8.80 -6.27
N ARG A 60 18.09 7.51 -6.62
CA ARG A 60 17.58 7.05 -7.92
C ARG A 60 16.12 7.41 -8.16
N ILE A 61 15.27 7.37 -7.12
CA ILE A 61 13.86 7.79 -7.22
C ILE A 61 13.76 9.29 -7.50
N LEU A 62 14.54 10.11 -6.79
CA LEU A 62 14.55 11.56 -6.96
C LEU A 62 15.11 12.00 -8.32
N GLU A 63 16.01 11.22 -8.92
CA GLU A 63 16.54 11.47 -10.27
C GLU A 63 15.47 11.36 -11.37
N VAL A 64 14.37 10.65 -11.12
CA VAL A 64 13.32 10.36 -12.13
C VAL A 64 11.95 10.94 -11.78
N THR A 65 11.82 11.63 -10.65
CA THR A 65 10.55 12.23 -10.21
C THR A 65 10.62 13.75 -10.27
N ALA A 66 9.45 14.39 -10.41
CA ALA A 66 9.37 15.85 -10.43
C ALA A 66 9.76 16.45 -9.06
N PRO A 67 10.27 17.70 -9.03
CA PRO A 67 10.48 18.41 -7.77
C PRO A 67 9.22 18.45 -6.91
N GLY A 68 9.38 18.31 -5.59
CA GLY A 68 8.28 18.35 -4.62
C GLY A 68 7.77 16.97 -4.17
N PHE A 69 8.16 15.88 -4.83
CA PHE A 69 7.89 14.53 -4.34
C PHE A 69 8.90 14.07 -3.28
N THR A 70 8.42 13.50 -2.18
CA THR A 70 9.29 12.92 -1.13
C THR A 70 9.08 11.42 -0.99
N PRO A 71 10.01 10.58 -1.46
CA PRO A 71 10.02 9.16 -1.14
C PRO A 71 10.43 8.93 0.32
N LEU A 72 9.54 8.31 1.09
CA LEU A 72 9.72 7.91 2.49
C LEU A 72 10.22 6.46 2.50
N MET A 73 11.49 6.25 2.82
CA MET A 73 12.11 4.94 2.68
C MET A 73 11.77 4.02 3.84
N THR A 74 11.80 2.71 3.57
CA THR A 74 11.48 1.67 4.55
C THR A 74 12.58 0.62 4.61
N CYS A 75 12.77 0.01 5.78
CA CYS A 75 13.68 -1.12 5.95
C CYS A 75 12.94 -2.45 5.68
N TYR A 76 13.49 -3.32 4.84
CA TYR A 76 13.02 -4.68 4.70
C TYR A 76 13.44 -5.50 5.92
N LEU A 77 12.50 -6.10 6.63
CA LEU A 77 12.79 -6.96 7.79
C LEU A 77 13.16 -8.37 7.33
N THR A 78 14.28 -8.88 7.85
CA THR A 78 14.74 -10.26 7.69
C THR A 78 14.87 -10.92 9.07
N ASP A 79 15.07 -12.24 9.12
CA ASP A 79 15.35 -12.95 10.38
C ASP A 79 16.63 -12.44 11.07
N GLN A 80 17.53 -11.80 10.33
CA GLN A 80 18.80 -11.25 10.81
C GLN A 80 18.75 -9.72 10.95
N THR A 81 17.56 -9.10 10.99
CA THR A 81 17.44 -7.65 11.19
C THR A 81 18.17 -7.24 12.46
N ASP A 82 19.16 -6.36 12.31
CA ASP A 82 19.87 -5.76 13.42
C ASP A 82 19.05 -4.60 14.01
N PRO A 83 18.64 -4.66 15.30
CA PRO A 83 17.96 -3.54 15.96
C PRO A 83 18.76 -2.23 15.95
N ASP A 84 20.09 -2.30 15.91
CA ASP A 84 20.94 -1.11 15.90
C ASP A 84 20.92 -0.43 14.51
N GLU A 85 20.80 -1.18 13.42
CA GLU A 85 20.60 -0.60 12.06
C GLU A 85 19.23 0.05 11.92
N ILE A 86 18.20 -0.53 12.56
CA ILE A 86 16.85 0.07 12.65
C ILE A 86 16.92 1.44 13.35
N THR A 87 17.61 1.50 14.48
CA THR A 87 17.75 2.74 15.27
C THR A 87 18.54 3.77 14.51
N ARG A 88 19.70 3.38 13.98
CA ARG A 88 20.57 4.24 13.20
C ARG A 88 19.80 4.90 12.05
N GLY A 89 19.12 4.14 11.22
CA GLY A 89 18.43 4.73 10.08
C GLY A 89 17.17 5.52 10.45
N PHE A 90 16.51 5.21 11.57
CA PHE A 90 15.40 6.03 12.08
C PHE A 90 15.91 7.37 12.61
N ASP A 91 16.94 7.37 13.45
CA ASP A 91 17.57 8.58 14.01
C ASP A 91 18.19 9.47 12.93
N GLU A 92 18.80 8.87 11.90
CA GLU A 92 19.33 9.58 10.73
C GLU A 92 18.22 10.07 9.76
N GLY A 93 16.94 9.77 10.01
CA GLY A 93 15.81 10.16 9.16
C GLY A 93 15.77 9.46 7.80
N VAL A 94 16.47 8.32 7.68
CA VAL A 94 16.51 7.49 6.47
C VAL A 94 15.30 6.56 6.44
N TRP A 95 14.98 5.93 7.57
CA TRP A 95 13.80 5.08 7.71
C TRP A 95 12.62 5.86 8.29
N VAL A 96 11.45 5.71 7.68
CA VAL A 96 10.18 6.14 8.29
C VAL A 96 9.46 4.95 8.94
N SER A 97 9.65 3.75 8.39
CA SER A 97 9.07 2.51 8.90
C SER A 97 9.89 1.28 8.47
N ALA A 98 9.56 0.12 9.02
CA ALA A 98 10.12 -1.15 8.57
C ALA A 98 8.98 -2.09 8.17
N LYS A 99 9.21 -2.88 7.12
CA LYS A 99 8.20 -3.72 6.48
C LYS A 99 8.50 -5.19 6.70
N LEU A 100 7.54 -5.89 7.32
CA LEU A 100 7.47 -7.34 7.35
C LEU A 100 6.87 -7.87 6.06
N TYR A 101 7.60 -8.78 5.42
CA TYR A 101 7.07 -9.78 4.51
C TYR A 101 7.31 -11.17 5.12
N PRO A 102 6.26 -11.96 5.37
CA PRO A 102 6.43 -13.38 5.67
C PRO A 102 7.12 -14.06 4.49
N ALA A 103 8.10 -14.94 4.79
CA ALA A 103 8.92 -15.56 3.75
C ALA A 103 8.05 -16.30 2.72
N GLY A 104 8.18 -15.91 1.44
CA GLY A 104 7.43 -16.48 0.33
C GLY A 104 5.97 -16.01 0.19
N ALA A 105 5.51 -15.03 0.98
CA ALA A 105 4.13 -14.55 0.92
C ALA A 105 3.78 -13.84 -0.39
N THR A 106 4.72 -13.11 -0.98
CA THR A 106 4.49 -12.27 -2.16
C THR A 106 5.77 -12.04 -3.00
N THR A 107 5.69 -11.19 -4.02
CA THR A 107 6.79 -10.80 -4.91
C THR A 107 8.04 -10.37 -4.14
N ASN A 108 9.19 -10.98 -4.45
CA ASN A 108 10.51 -10.75 -3.83
C ASN A 108 10.58 -10.98 -2.31
N SER A 109 9.65 -11.76 -1.74
CA SER A 109 9.61 -12.04 -0.29
C SER A 109 10.48 -13.23 0.15
N GLY A 110 11.33 -13.78 -0.72
CA GLY A 110 12.14 -14.97 -0.42
C GLY A 110 13.12 -14.78 0.73
N SER A 111 13.60 -13.57 0.95
CA SER A 111 14.46 -13.17 2.08
C SER A 111 13.65 -12.67 3.30
N GLY A 112 12.33 -12.88 3.29
CA GLY A 112 11.42 -12.48 4.36
C GLY A 112 11.66 -13.18 5.69
N VAL A 113 10.87 -12.79 6.67
CA VAL A 113 10.92 -13.35 8.02
C VAL A 113 10.27 -14.74 8.03
N THR A 114 10.98 -15.74 8.54
CA THR A 114 10.48 -17.13 8.60
C THR A 114 9.61 -17.37 9.82
N ASN A 115 9.90 -16.69 10.93
CA ASN A 115 9.12 -16.71 12.15
C ASN A 115 9.15 -15.33 12.80
N ILE A 116 7.98 -14.77 13.14
CA ILE A 116 7.87 -13.44 13.74
C ILE A 116 8.73 -13.30 15.00
N ALA A 117 8.92 -14.38 15.76
CA ALA A 117 9.72 -14.38 16.99
C ALA A 117 11.19 -14.01 16.72
N ASN A 118 11.73 -14.29 15.53
CA ASN A 118 13.11 -13.98 15.17
C ASN A 118 13.37 -12.47 15.15
N ILE A 119 12.34 -11.67 14.86
CA ILE A 119 12.46 -10.21 14.78
C ILE A 119 11.95 -9.49 16.04
N TYR A 120 11.59 -10.21 17.11
CA TYR A 120 11.16 -9.58 18.36
C TYR A 120 12.16 -8.54 18.91
N PRO A 121 13.49 -8.75 18.85
CA PRO A 121 14.45 -7.71 19.24
C PRO A 121 14.31 -6.42 18.41
N ALA A 122 14.06 -6.54 17.10
CA ALA A 122 13.83 -5.40 16.22
C ALA A 122 12.47 -4.74 16.53
N LEU A 123 11.40 -5.51 16.74
CA LEU A 123 10.08 -4.97 17.12
C LEU A 123 10.12 -4.23 18.45
N GLN A 124 10.84 -4.76 19.44
CA GLN A 124 11.06 -4.09 20.72
C GLN A 124 11.75 -2.74 20.52
N ARG A 125 12.77 -2.68 19.67
CA ARG A 125 13.47 -1.42 19.36
C ARG A 125 12.54 -0.44 18.62
N MET A 126 11.78 -0.91 17.63
CA MET A 126 10.81 -0.08 16.91
C MET A 126 9.75 0.51 17.85
N GLU A 127 9.26 -0.25 18.81
CA GLU A 127 8.34 0.24 19.84
C GLU A 127 8.98 1.35 20.68
N GLN A 128 10.22 1.14 21.15
CA GLN A 128 10.95 2.11 21.97
C GLN A 128 11.19 3.45 21.27
N ILE A 129 11.50 3.42 19.98
CA ILE A 129 11.80 4.64 19.18
C ILE A 129 10.54 5.21 18.50
N GLY A 130 9.39 4.54 18.61
CA GLY A 130 8.12 4.98 18.01
C GLY A 130 8.04 4.78 16.49
N MET A 131 8.87 3.91 15.92
CA MET A 131 8.91 3.59 14.49
C MET A 131 7.74 2.69 14.10
N VAL A 132 7.08 3.00 12.98
CA VAL A 132 5.92 2.24 12.49
C VAL A 132 6.35 0.88 11.94
N PHE A 133 5.61 -0.16 12.32
CA PHE A 133 5.74 -1.52 11.81
C PHE A 133 4.71 -1.80 10.71
N CYS A 134 5.16 -1.83 9.45
CA CYS A 134 4.32 -2.15 8.30
C CYS A 134 4.25 -3.67 8.11
N VAL A 135 3.07 -4.22 7.87
CA VAL A 135 2.84 -5.67 7.85
C VAL A 135 2.10 -6.10 6.61
N HIS A 136 2.72 -6.95 5.79
CA HIS A 136 1.99 -7.82 4.88
C HIS A 136 1.42 -9.02 5.66
N GLY A 137 0.14 -8.95 6.02
CA GLY A 137 -0.46 -9.83 7.01
C GLY A 137 -1.04 -11.14 6.47
N GLU A 138 -0.22 -11.99 5.83
CA GLU A 138 -0.64 -13.33 5.39
C GLU A 138 0.29 -14.43 5.92
N VAL A 139 -0.24 -15.56 6.36
CA VAL A 139 0.58 -16.77 6.57
C VAL A 139 0.90 -17.44 5.24
N THR A 140 1.99 -18.21 5.18
CA THR A 140 2.48 -18.82 3.93
C THR A 140 2.42 -20.36 3.90
N ASP A 141 1.83 -20.97 4.93
CA ASP A 141 1.66 -22.42 5.01
C ASP A 141 0.89 -22.93 3.76
N PRO A 142 1.47 -23.87 2.98
CA PRO A 142 0.83 -24.42 1.79
C PRO A 142 -0.45 -25.21 2.08
N ALA A 143 -0.69 -25.66 3.31
CA ALA A 143 -1.93 -26.31 3.71
C ALA A 143 -3.09 -25.32 3.95
N ILE A 144 -2.78 -24.01 4.04
CA ILE A 144 -3.77 -22.96 4.26
C ILE A 144 -4.20 -22.38 2.91
N ASP A 145 -5.51 -22.40 2.67
CA ASP A 145 -6.12 -21.80 1.50
C ASP A 145 -5.79 -20.31 1.40
N VAL A 146 -5.44 -19.84 0.20
CA VAL A 146 -5.00 -18.45 -0.05
C VAL A 146 -6.05 -17.42 0.39
N PHE A 147 -7.33 -17.77 0.40
CA PHE A 147 -8.39 -16.87 0.84
C PHE A 147 -8.46 -16.74 2.38
N ASP A 148 -7.89 -17.67 3.14
CA ASP A 148 -7.91 -17.71 4.61
C ASP A 148 -6.61 -17.19 5.26
N ARG A 149 -5.55 -16.97 4.48
CA ARG A 149 -4.21 -16.60 4.99
C ARG A 149 -4.21 -15.32 5.82
N GLU A 150 -4.93 -14.28 5.39
CA GLU A 150 -4.99 -13.00 6.11
C GLU A 150 -5.67 -13.16 7.48
N LYS A 151 -6.81 -13.85 7.50
CA LYS A 151 -7.55 -14.16 8.73
C LYS A 151 -6.71 -14.94 9.73
N ILE A 152 -6.00 -15.96 9.25
CA ILE A 152 -5.17 -16.79 10.13
C ILE A 152 -3.95 -16.01 10.65
N PHE A 153 -3.33 -15.17 9.82
CA PHE A 153 -2.26 -14.27 10.28
C PHE A 153 -2.74 -13.38 11.42
N ILE A 154 -3.92 -12.77 11.29
CA ILE A 154 -4.49 -11.90 12.33
C ILE A 154 -4.71 -12.69 13.63
N ALA A 155 -5.37 -13.84 13.52
CA ALA A 155 -5.73 -14.66 14.67
C ALA A 155 -4.53 -15.27 15.42
N THR A 156 -3.45 -15.60 14.70
CA THR A 156 -2.35 -16.40 15.25
C THR A 156 -1.05 -15.62 15.49
N ILE A 157 -0.80 -14.57 14.69
CA ILE A 157 0.45 -13.80 14.72
C ILE A 157 0.17 -12.38 15.20
N LEU A 158 -0.64 -11.60 14.46
CA LEU A 158 -0.81 -10.17 14.74
C LEU A 158 -1.39 -9.92 16.13
N THR A 159 -2.39 -10.71 16.53
CA THR A 159 -2.98 -10.62 17.89
C THR A 159 -1.92 -10.80 18.98
N ARG A 160 -0.91 -11.65 18.77
CA ARG A 160 0.19 -11.84 19.73
C ARG A 160 1.16 -10.66 19.71
N VAL A 161 1.53 -10.17 18.53
CA VAL A 161 2.40 -9.00 18.39
C VAL A 161 1.80 -7.78 19.09
N VAL A 162 0.52 -7.48 18.86
CA VAL A 162 -0.16 -6.33 19.50
C VAL A 162 -0.25 -6.50 21.03
N ARG A 163 -0.40 -7.74 21.52
CA ARG A 163 -0.38 -8.02 22.97
C ARG A 163 1.02 -7.84 23.56
N ASP A 164 2.04 -8.33 22.86
CA ASP A 164 3.42 -8.37 23.36
C ASP A 164 4.11 -6.99 23.26
N PHE A 165 3.68 -6.16 22.29
CA PHE A 165 4.18 -4.80 22.04
C PHE A 165 3.01 -3.79 21.98
N PRO A 166 2.37 -3.49 23.12
CA PRO A 166 1.13 -2.71 23.15
C PRO A 166 1.30 -1.23 22.75
N ALA A 167 2.51 -0.70 22.72
CA ALA A 167 2.80 0.67 22.27
C ALA A 167 3.29 0.73 20.82
N LEU A 168 3.60 -0.41 20.19
CA LEU A 168 4.05 -0.47 18.80
C LEU A 168 2.91 -0.07 17.85
N LYS A 169 3.13 0.96 17.05
CA LYS A 169 2.23 1.32 15.95
C LYS A 169 2.39 0.32 14.81
N VAL A 170 1.30 -0.32 14.41
CA VAL A 170 1.30 -1.30 13.32
C VAL A 170 0.46 -0.79 12.16
N ALA A 171 1.03 -0.69 10.95
CA ALA A 171 0.25 -0.54 9.73
C ALA A 171 -0.03 -1.92 9.15
N LEU A 172 -1.25 -2.43 9.34
CA LEU A 172 -1.71 -3.62 8.65
C LEU A 172 -2.02 -3.25 7.20
N GLU A 173 -1.09 -3.59 6.31
CA GLU A 173 -1.12 -3.11 4.94
C GLU A 173 -2.26 -3.77 4.14
N HIS A 174 -2.75 -3.05 3.12
CA HIS A 174 -3.61 -3.52 2.03
C HIS A 174 -4.67 -4.55 2.48
N ILE A 175 -5.44 -4.24 3.52
CA ILE A 175 -6.40 -5.17 4.11
C ILE A 175 -7.45 -5.63 3.08
N THR A 176 -7.80 -6.92 3.10
CA THR A 176 -8.69 -7.51 2.09
C THR A 176 -9.89 -8.24 2.65
N THR A 177 -9.93 -8.47 3.97
CA THR A 177 -10.98 -9.24 4.65
C THR A 177 -11.82 -8.39 5.60
N LYS A 178 -13.00 -8.92 5.92
CA LYS A 178 -13.88 -8.35 6.95
C LYS A 178 -13.21 -8.49 8.32
N GLU A 179 -12.53 -9.60 8.56
CA GLU A 179 -11.79 -9.87 9.79
C GLU A 179 -10.68 -8.83 10.03
N ALA A 180 -9.94 -8.43 9.00
CA ALA A 180 -8.97 -7.34 9.11
C ALA A 180 -9.61 -5.99 9.42
N ALA A 181 -10.70 -5.66 8.72
CA ALA A 181 -11.46 -4.44 9.00
C ALA A 181 -11.97 -4.41 10.46
N ASP A 182 -12.57 -5.50 10.92
CA ASP A 182 -13.06 -5.63 12.28
C ASP A 182 -11.91 -5.55 13.29
N PHE A 183 -10.76 -6.17 13.01
CA PHE A 183 -9.59 -6.11 13.89
C PHE A 183 -9.08 -4.66 14.06
N VAL A 184 -8.94 -3.90 12.97
CA VAL A 184 -8.50 -2.50 12.98
C VAL A 184 -9.46 -1.60 13.76
N ARG A 185 -10.78 -1.85 13.67
CA ARG A 185 -11.79 -1.09 14.43
C ARG A 185 -11.62 -1.23 15.95
N HIS A 186 -11.11 -2.36 16.42
CA HIS A 186 -10.99 -2.66 17.85
C HIS A 186 -9.58 -2.41 18.41
N ASN A 187 -8.59 -2.02 17.58
CA ASN A 187 -7.20 -1.85 17.99
C ASN A 187 -6.65 -0.47 17.53
N PRO A 188 -6.68 0.56 18.39
CA PRO A 188 -6.27 1.93 18.02
C PRO A 188 -4.80 2.09 17.60
N THR A 189 -3.91 1.22 18.07
CA THR A 189 -2.48 1.21 17.68
C THR A 189 -2.23 0.54 16.33
N VAL A 190 -3.25 -0.10 15.77
CA VAL A 190 -3.20 -0.75 14.45
C VAL A 190 -3.91 0.15 13.45
N GLY A 191 -3.15 0.74 12.54
CA GLY A 191 -3.69 1.38 11.34
C GLY A 191 -3.82 0.41 10.18
N ALA A 192 -4.52 0.81 9.13
CA ALA A 192 -4.62 0.03 7.90
C ALA A 192 -4.58 0.89 6.65
N THR A 193 -3.87 0.39 5.65
CA THR A 193 -3.96 0.91 4.28
C THR A 193 -4.99 0.12 3.49
N VAL A 194 -5.71 0.81 2.60
CA VAL A 194 -6.71 0.21 1.71
C VAL A 194 -6.41 0.61 0.27
N THR A 195 -6.35 -0.36 -0.63
CA THR A 195 -5.98 -0.16 -2.04
C THR A 195 -7.19 0.15 -2.93
N PRO A 196 -7.00 0.74 -4.12
CA PRO A 196 -8.11 1.00 -5.06
C PRO A 196 -8.77 -0.31 -5.52
N GLN A 197 -7.98 -1.31 -5.88
CA GLN A 197 -8.50 -2.59 -6.37
C GLN A 197 -9.37 -3.30 -5.34
N HIS A 198 -9.02 -3.28 -4.05
CA HIS A 198 -9.81 -3.96 -3.03
C HIS A 198 -11.12 -3.24 -2.67
N LEU A 199 -11.31 -2.02 -3.17
CA LEU A 199 -12.58 -1.30 -3.13
C LEU A 199 -13.45 -1.56 -4.38
N ILE A 200 -12.84 -1.83 -5.52
CA ILE A 200 -13.53 -2.01 -6.80
C ILE A 200 -13.85 -3.49 -7.08
N ILE A 201 -12.87 -4.38 -6.97
CA ILE A 201 -13.00 -5.78 -7.36
C ILE A 201 -13.24 -6.71 -6.16
N ASN A 202 -14.09 -7.70 -6.37
CA ASN A 202 -14.07 -8.95 -5.61
C ASN A 202 -13.43 -10.04 -6.48
N ARG A 203 -13.23 -11.23 -5.91
CA ARG A 203 -12.52 -12.33 -6.58
C ARG A 203 -13.11 -12.78 -7.91
N ASN A 204 -14.39 -12.51 -8.19
CA ASN A 204 -15.00 -12.85 -9.48
C ASN A 204 -14.31 -12.10 -10.64
N ALA A 205 -13.74 -10.91 -10.39
CA ALA A 205 -13.02 -10.15 -11.41
C ALA A 205 -11.82 -10.92 -11.99
N MET A 206 -11.18 -11.79 -11.19
CA MET A 206 -10.09 -12.65 -11.66
C MET A 206 -10.56 -13.73 -12.64
N PHE A 207 -11.87 -14.03 -12.71
CA PHE A 207 -12.43 -15.11 -13.50
C PHE A 207 -13.46 -14.63 -14.55
N ALA A 208 -13.66 -13.31 -14.67
CA ALA A 208 -14.70 -12.73 -15.52
C ALA A 208 -14.42 -12.96 -17.02
N GLY A 209 -15.09 -13.94 -17.62
CA GLY A 209 -14.89 -14.33 -19.02
C GLY A 209 -13.58 -15.07 -19.27
N GLY A 210 -12.88 -15.51 -18.23
CA GLY A 210 -11.56 -16.15 -18.29
C GLY A 210 -10.67 -15.72 -17.12
N LEU A 211 -9.51 -16.36 -16.97
CA LEU A 211 -8.53 -15.97 -15.97
C LEU A 211 -7.91 -14.61 -16.34
N ARG A 212 -8.06 -13.61 -15.46
CA ARG A 212 -7.55 -12.25 -15.66
C ARG A 212 -6.35 -11.98 -14.76
N PRO A 213 -5.10 -12.15 -15.24
CA PRO A 213 -3.91 -11.98 -14.41
C PRO A 213 -3.72 -10.53 -13.93
N HIS A 214 -4.23 -9.53 -14.66
CA HIS A 214 -4.18 -8.13 -14.25
C HIS A 214 -5.12 -7.78 -13.07
N ALA A 215 -5.98 -8.71 -12.64
CA ALA A 215 -6.74 -8.61 -11.39
C ALA A 215 -6.10 -9.41 -10.23
N TYR A 216 -4.97 -10.09 -10.48
CA TYR A 216 -4.26 -10.88 -9.48
C TYR A 216 -3.19 -10.06 -8.74
N CYS A 217 -3.35 -9.94 -7.43
CA CYS A 217 -2.41 -9.37 -6.47
C CYS A 217 -2.43 -10.17 -5.16
N LEU A 218 -1.58 -9.80 -4.20
CA LEU A 218 -1.52 -10.41 -2.87
C LEU A 218 -1.58 -9.32 -1.80
N PRO A 219 -2.47 -9.43 -0.79
CA PRO A 219 -3.43 -10.51 -0.58
C PRO A 219 -4.47 -10.57 -1.70
N VAL A 220 -4.94 -11.78 -2.03
CA VAL A 220 -5.86 -11.95 -3.17
C VAL A 220 -7.19 -11.25 -2.92
N ALA A 221 -7.79 -10.64 -3.96
CA ALA A 221 -9.16 -10.13 -3.85
C ALA A 221 -10.10 -11.22 -3.32
N LYS A 222 -10.98 -10.87 -2.38
CA LYS A 222 -11.79 -11.83 -1.60
C LYS A 222 -13.24 -11.86 -2.09
N ARG A 223 -14.12 -12.59 -1.39
CA ARG A 223 -15.57 -12.62 -1.65
C ARG A 223 -16.18 -11.22 -1.49
N GLU A 224 -17.36 -11.01 -2.09
CA GLU A 224 -18.05 -9.72 -2.09
C GLU A 224 -18.30 -9.15 -0.69
N GLU A 225 -18.65 -10.00 0.29
CA GLU A 225 -18.84 -9.57 1.68
C GLU A 225 -17.60 -8.86 2.26
N HIS A 226 -16.41 -9.29 1.86
CA HIS A 226 -15.17 -8.68 2.28
C HIS A 226 -14.94 -7.35 1.56
N ARG A 227 -15.18 -7.27 0.24
CA ARG A 227 -15.09 -6.01 -0.52
C ARG A 227 -16.01 -4.94 0.09
N LEU A 228 -17.24 -5.30 0.45
CA LEU A 228 -18.19 -4.41 1.13
C LEU A 228 -17.68 -3.97 2.50
N ALA A 229 -17.06 -4.87 3.28
CA ALA A 229 -16.45 -4.51 4.55
C ALA A 229 -15.25 -3.56 4.38
N ILE A 230 -14.42 -3.76 3.35
CA ILE A 230 -13.29 -2.90 3.00
C ILE A 230 -13.78 -1.51 2.56
N ARG A 231 -14.83 -1.42 1.75
CA ARG A 231 -15.48 -0.14 1.40
C ARG A 231 -15.98 0.57 2.64
N SER A 232 -16.75 -0.13 3.47
CA SER A 232 -17.32 0.41 4.70
C SER A 232 -16.26 0.95 5.68
N ILE A 233 -15.09 0.31 5.81
CA ILE A 233 -14.03 0.82 6.68
C ILE A 233 -13.26 1.97 6.05
N ALA A 234 -12.97 1.93 4.75
CA ALA A 234 -12.28 3.03 4.05
C ALA A 234 -13.09 4.34 4.13
N THR A 235 -14.41 4.26 3.98
CA THR A 235 -15.32 5.42 4.03
C THR A 235 -15.86 5.71 5.44
N SER A 236 -15.35 5.05 6.49
CA SER A 236 -15.88 5.20 7.86
C SER A 236 -15.50 6.50 8.56
N GLY A 237 -14.44 7.19 8.11
CA GLY A 237 -13.86 8.34 8.81
C GLY A 237 -12.97 7.98 10.00
N LEU A 238 -12.62 6.70 10.19
CA LEU A 238 -11.69 6.28 11.24
C LEU A 238 -10.28 6.87 11.03
N PRO A 239 -9.64 7.43 12.06
CA PRO A 239 -8.37 8.15 11.92
C PRO A 239 -7.16 7.25 11.65
N ASN A 240 -7.29 5.94 11.88
CA ASN A 240 -6.26 4.93 11.65
C ASN A 240 -6.44 4.17 10.33
N VAL A 241 -7.34 4.63 9.44
CA VAL A 241 -7.56 4.03 8.11
C VAL A 241 -7.21 5.06 7.05
N PHE A 242 -6.32 4.72 6.13
CA PHE A 242 -5.76 5.67 5.17
C PHE A 242 -5.40 5.03 3.83
N LEU A 243 -5.13 5.88 2.84
CA LEU A 243 -4.80 5.49 1.48
C LEU A 243 -3.46 4.73 1.42
N GLY A 244 -3.42 3.58 0.75
CA GLY A 244 -2.16 2.98 0.33
C GLY A 244 -2.43 2.18 -0.92
N THR A 245 -1.77 2.54 -2.01
CA THR A 245 -2.17 2.04 -3.32
C THR A 245 -1.81 0.58 -3.52
N ASP A 246 -0.71 0.15 -2.90
CA ASP A 246 0.02 -1.07 -3.26
C ASP A 246 0.23 -1.13 -4.78
N SER A 247 0.56 0.02 -5.38
CA SER A 247 0.86 0.05 -6.81
C SER A 247 2.08 -0.81 -7.07
N ALA A 248 1.87 -1.95 -7.73
CA ALA A 248 2.84 -3.02 -7.89
C ALA A 248 2.99 -3.37 -9.37
N PRO A 249 3.71 -2.54 -10.15
CA PRO A 249 3.85 -2.73 -11.58
C PRO A 249 4.70 -3.95 -11.91
N HIS A 250 4.31 -4.61 -13.00
CA HIS A 250 5.00 -5.72 -13.66
C HIS A 250 4.85 -5.54 -15.16
N THR A 251 5.82 -5.99 -15.97
CA THR A 251 5.65 -5.96 -17.42
C THR A 251 4.47 -6.86 -17.82
N ARG A 252 3.88 -6.57 -18.99
CA ARG A 252 2.78 -7.37 -19.52
C ARG A 252 3.15 -8.85 -19.62
N GLU A 253 4.34 -9.16 -20.12
CA GLU A 253 4.82 -10.53 -20.28
C GLU A 253 4.94 -11.26 -18.94
N ALA A 254 5.35 -10.57 -17.88
CA ALA A 254 5.45 -11.16 -16.55
C ALA A 254 4.07 -11.46 -15.93
N LYS A 255 3.05 -10.67 -16.27
CA LYS A 255 1.65 -10.89 -15.87
C LYS A 255 0.98 -11.98 -16.70
N GLU A 256 1.16 -11.95 -18.02
CA GLU A 256 0.53 -12.83 -19.01
C GLU A 256 1.42 -14.05 -19.31
N SER A 257 1.82 -14.76 -18.25
CA SER A 257 2.70 -15.94 -18.32
C SER A 257 2.06 -17.18 -17.68
N SER A 258 2.74 -18.33 -17.77
CA SER A 258 2.32 -19.56 -17.06
C SER A 258 2.37 -19.44 -15.53
N CYS A 259 3.06 -18.43 -15.00
CA CYS A 259 3.14 -18.10 -13.57
C CYS A 259 3.09 -16.57 -13.41
N GLY A 260 1.92 -15.99 -13.67
CA GLY A 260 1.71 -14.54 -13.66
C GLY A 260 2.07 -13.92 -12.31
N CYS A 261 2.86 -12.84 -12.33
CA CYS A 261 3.28 -12.14 -11.12
C CYS A 261 2.09 -11.49 -10.38
N ALA A 262 2.14 -11.50 -9.05
CA ALA A 262 1.15 -10.81 -8.21
C ALA A 262 1.47 -9.32 -8.11
N GLY A 263 0.50 -8.47 -8.45
CA GLY A 263 0.63 -7.02 -8.37
C GLY A 263 -0.26 -6.31 -9.38
N ILE A 264 -0.76 -5.13 -9.02
CA ILE A 264 -1.64 -4.31 -9.86
C ILE A 264 -1.04 -2.91 -9.97
N PHE A 265 -0.87 -2.41 -11.20
CA PHE A 265 -0.37 -1.06 -11.45
C PHE A 265 -1.53 -0.07 -11.48
N ASN A 266 -1.78 0.64 -10.38
CA ASN A 266 -2.93 1.53 -10.23
C ASN A 266 -2.54 3.02 -10.03
N ALA A 267 -1.25 3.34 -9.86
CA ALA A 267 -0.77 4.69 -9.53
C ALA A 267 -1.24 5.78 -10.51
N PRO A 268 -1.37 5.54 -11.83
CA PRO A 268 -1.76 6.59 -12.77
C PRO A 268 -3.15 7.18 -12.54
N PHE A 269 -4.07 6.42 -11.94
CA PHE A 269 -5.48 6.79 -11.74
C PHE A 269 -6.01 6.48 -10.33
N ALA A 270 -5.10 6.37 -9.33
CA ALA A 270 -5.48 5.93 -8.00
C ALA A 270 -6.48 6.89 -7.33
N LEU A 271 -6.21 8.19 -7.38
CA LEU A 271 -7.10 9.21 -6.79
C LEU A 271 -8.47 9.25 -7.45
N GLU A 272 -8.52 9.13 -8.77
CA GLU A 272 -9.76 9.05 -9.55
C GLU A 272 -10.61 7.84 -9.11
N THR A 273 -9.98 6.67 -8.97
CA THR A 273 -10.66 5.44 -8.50
C THR A 273 -11.18 5.60 -7.06
N TYR A 274 -10.38 6.15 -6.13
CA TYR A 274 -10.86 6.35 -4.76
C TYR A 274 -12.00 7.38 -4.70
N ALA A 275 -11.90 8.49 -5.41
CA ALA A 275 -12.96 9.52 -5.43
C ALA A 275 -14.28 8.94 -5.95
N GLN A 276 -14.24 8.10 -6.98
CA GLN A 276 -15.42 7.36 -7.45
C GLN A 276 -16.02 6.49 -6.34
N VAL A 277 -15.21 5.71 -5.63
CA VAL A 277 -15.71 4.85 -4.53
C VAL A 277 -16.33 5.68 -3.41
N PHE A 278 -15.71 6.77 -3.01
CA PHE A 278 -16.23 7.64 -1.95
C PHE A 278 -17.51 8.37 -2.39
N GLU A 279 -17.67 8.69 -3.68
CA GLU A 279 -18.94 9.18 -4.24
C GLU A 279 -20.02 8.10 -4.20
N GLU A 280 -19.71 6.87 -4.62
CA GLU A 280 -20.65 5.74 -4.61
C GLU A 280 -21.15 5.35 -3.21
N GLU A 281 -20.35 5.63 -2.17
CA GLU A 281 -20.68 5.38 -0.77
C GLU A 281 -21.28 6.61 -0.07
N ASP A 282 -21.62 7.68 -0.81
CA ASP A 282 -22.14 8.94 -0.27
C ASP A 282 -21.23 9.52 0.86
N ALA A 283 -19.91 9.44 0.67
CA ALA A 283 -18.91 9.70 1.70
C ALA A 283 -17.76 10.64 1.24
N LEU A 284 -17.94 11.42 0.16
CA LEU A 284 -16.92 12.34 -0.37
C LEU A 284 -16.35 13.31 0.67
N GLU A 285 -17.15 13.71 1.66
CA GLU A 285 -16.71 14.58 2.76
C GLU A 285 -15.63 13.96 3.65
N ARG A 286 -15.45 12.64 3.59
CA ARG A 286 -14.44 11.89 4.34
C ARG A 286 -13.17 11.60 3.53
N PHE A 287 -13.18 11.91 2.23
CA PHE A 287 -12.09 11.55 1.33
C PHE A 287 -10.76 12.22 1.70
N GLU A 288 -10.78 13.52 2.03
CA GLU A 288 -9.56 14.24 2.48
C GLU A 288 -8.95 13.59 3.73
N GLY A 289 -9.80 13.14 4.67
CA GLY A 289 -9.35 12.44 5.87
C GLY A 289 -8.54 11.20 5.52
N PHE A 290 -9.12 10.34 4.69
CA PHE A 290 -8.52 9.08 4.23
C PHE A 290 -7.24 9.29 3.40
N ALA A 291 -7.27 10.24 2.45
CA ALA A 291 -6.20 10.43 1.47
C ALA A 291 -5.04 11.30 1.97
N SER A 292 -5.30 12.28 2.84
CA SER A 292 -4.34 13.38 3.10
C SER A 292 -4.06 13.65 4.58
N VAL A 293 -4.86 13.10 5.51
CA VAL A 293 -4.76 13.45 6.94
C VAL A 293 -4.38 12.25 7.81
N ASN A 294 -5.11 11.15 7.67
CA ASN A 294 -5.04 10.02 8.60
C ASN A 294 -3.66 9.36 8.62
N GLY A 295 -3.10 9.05 7.45
CA GLY A 295 -1.77 8.46 7.36
C GLY A 295 -0.67 9.40 7.85
N ALA A 296 -0.72 10.69 7.50
CA ALA A 296 0.28 11.67 7.96
C ALA A 296 0.32 11.74 9.49
N ARG A 297 -0.86 11.77 10.14
CA ARG A 297 -0.96 11.71 11.60
C ARG A 297 -0.47 10.39 12.17
N PHE A 298 -0.81 9.25 11.56
CA PHE A 298 -0.38 7.92 12.01
C PHE A 298 1.14 7.78 12.01
N TYR A 299 1.80 8.30 10.96
CA TYR A 299 3.26 8.31 10.82
C TYR A 299 3.95 9.47 11.56
N GLY A 300 3.21 10.38 12.19
CA GLY A 300 3.79 11.53 12.92
C GLY A 300 4.39 12.61 12.01
N LEU A 301 3.89 12.71 10.77
CA LEU A 301 4.34 13.66 9.76
C LEU A 301 3.40 14.88 9.68
N PRO A 302 3.91 16.06 9.28
CA PRO A 302 3.07 17.24 9.07
C PRO A 302 2.07 17.04 7.94
N LEU A 303 0.94 17.76 7.98
CA LEU A 303 -0.01 17.78 6.86
C LEU A 303 0.55 18.58 5.69
N ASN A 304 0.26 18.15 4.47
CA ASN A 304 0.61 18.93 3.28
C ASN A 304 -0.22 20.23 3.23
N GLU A 305 0.43 21.31 2.80
CA GLU A 305 -0.20 22.64 2.62
C GLU A 305 -0.72 22.84 1.19
N GLU A 306 -0.08 22.18 0.22
CA GLU A 306 -0.54 22.12 -1.17
C GLU A 306 -1.90 21.42 -1.25
N THR A 307 -2.66 21.72 -2.31
CA THR A 307 -3.95 21.10 -2.59
C THR A 307 -3.96 20.51 -3.99
N VAL A 308 -4.77 19.47 -4.19
CA VAL A 308 -5.11 18.92 -5.52
C VAL A 308 -6.62 19.04 -5.71
N THR A 309 -7.04 19.35 -6.93
CA THR A 309 -8.45 19.40 -7.31
C THR A 309 -8.78 18.22 -8.21
N LEU A 310 -9.82 17.47 -7.85
CA LEU A 310 -10.47 16.54 -8.76
C LEU A 310 -11.76 17.17 -9.28
N GLU A 311 -12.03 17.00 -10.57
CA GLU A 311 -13.30 17.37 -11.16
C GLU A 311 -14.09 16.11 -11.55
N ARG A 312 -15.41 16.20 -11.44
CA ARG A 312 -16.31 15.16 -11.92
C ARG A 312 -16.45 15.27 -13.43
N ALA A 313 -15.44 14.75 -14.13
CA ALA A 313 -15.36 14.65 -15.57
C ALA A 313 -14.88 13.26 -15.97
N GLU A 314 -15.39 12.76 -17.09
CA GLU A 314 -14.97 11.48 -17.62
C GLU A 314 -13.50 11.49 -18.04
N VAL A 315 -12.77 10.43 -17.68
CA VAL A 315 -11.42 10.18 -18.15
C VAL A 315 -11.27 8.70 -18.51
N VAL A 316 -10.71 8.45 -19.69
CA VAL A 316 -10.46 7.08 -20.17
C VAL A 316 -9.11 6.63 -19.66
N VAL A 317 -9.07 5.45 -19.03
CA VAL A 317 -7.82 4.79 -18.66
C VAL A 317 -7.23 4.15 -19.91
N PRO A 318 -5.99 4.48 -20.32
CA PRO A 318 -5.34 3.85 -21.46
C PRO A 318 -5.21 2.33 -21.29
N ASP A 319 -5.22 1.58 -22.39
CA ASP A 319 -5.02 0.13 -22.34
C ASP A 319 -3.62 -0.26 -21.83
N GLU A 320 -2.65 0.64 -22.01
CA GLU A 320 -1.25 0.43 -21.65
C GLU A 320 -0.54 1.78 -21.43
N ILE A 321 0.36 1.83 -20.44
CA ILE A 321 1.18 2.99 -20.11
C ILE A 321 2.62 2.50 -19.98
N ASP A 322 3.50 2.99 -20.85
CA ASP A 322 4.93 2.69 -20.85
C ASP A 322 5.29 1.19 -20.76
N GLY A 323 4.50 0.34 -21.42
CA GLY A 323 4.72 -1.11 -21.42
C GLY A 323 4.11 -1.87 -20.23
N VAL A 324 3.26 -1.20 -19.44
CA VAL A 324 2.58 -1.75 -18.27
C VAL A 324 1.08 -1.55 -18.42
N VAL A 325 0.29 -2.59 -18.14
CA VAL A 325 -1.18 -2.51 -18.18
C VAL A 325 -1.68 -1.91 -16.87
N PRO A 326 -2.33 -0.72 -16.89
CA PRO A 326 -2.85 -0.10 -15.67
C PRO A 326 -4.12 -0.79 -15.18
N PHE A 327 -4.44 -0.60 -13.91
CA PHE A 327 -5.72 -0.99 -13.32
C PHE A 327 -6.86 -0.24 -14.03
N GLN A 328 -7.95 -0.94 -14.32
CA GLN A 328 -9.10 -0.42 -15.08
C GLN A 328 -8.75 0.02 -16.52
N ALA A 329 -7.68 -0.52 -17.12
CA ALA A 329 -7.34 -0.34 -18.54
C ALA A 329 -8.55 -0.45 -19.47
N GLY A 330 -8.76 0.57 -20.31
CA GLY A 330 -9.87 0.66 -21.26
C GLY A 330 -11.21 1.11 -20.65
N GLU A 331 -11.31 1.23 -19.32
CA GLU A 331 -12.51 1.73 -18.65
C GLU A 331 -12.55 3.28 -18.66
N THR A 332 -13.74 3.82 -18.42
CA THR A 332 -13.95 5.27 -18.26
C THR A 332 -14.29 5.56 -16.79
N LEU A 333 -13.43 6.33 -16.12
CA LEU A 333 -13.64 6.80 -14.76
C LEU A 333 -14.44 8.10 -14.76
N ARG A 334 -15.10 8.41 -13.63
CA ARG A 334 -16.01 9.57 -13.49
C ARG A 334 -15.37 10.81 -12.89
N TRP A 335 -14.15 10.67 -12.39
CA TRP A 335 -13.37 11.72 -11.76
C TRP A 335 -12.04 11.85 -12.49
N ARG A 336 -11.51 13.06 -12.54
CA ARG A 336 -10.22 13.38 -13.14
C ARG A 336 -9.47 14.36 -12.23
N VAL A 337 -8.21 14.09 -11.94
CA VAL A 337 -7.32 15.09 -11.34
C VAL A 337 -7.08 16.22 -12.35
N VAL A 338 -7.32 17.46 -11.94
CA VAL A 338 -7.06 18.67 -12.73
C VAL A 338 -5.57 18.99 -12.64
N ASP A 339 -4.90 19.13 -13.78
CA ASP A 339 -3.48 19.48 -13.87
C ASP A 339 -3.20 20.97 -13.57
#